data_AF-A0AA39XT61-F1
#
_entry.id   AF-A0AA39XT61-F1
#
_cell.length_a   1.000
_cell.length_b   1.000
_cell.length_c   1.000
_cell.angle_alpha   90.00
_cell.angle_beta   90.00
_cell.angle_gamma   90.00
#
_symmetry.space_group_name_H-M   'P 1'
#
loop_
_entity.id
_entity.type
_entity.pdbx_description
1 polymer ?
#
loop_
_entity_poly.entity_id
_entity_poly.type
_entity_poly.pdbx_seq_one_letter_code
_entity_poly.pdbx_strand_id
1 'polypeptide(L)'
;MSKANSAHTDDKLGAEIPQGEVNDPSYKSRRGDRAPIEVIDDDAPIEDPFQSGDADSDKQLKKDEAEAIDKSNIIEGQTRRRMPEGRYVEPTDEQMGLTE
;
A
#
# COMPACT_ATOMS: atom_id res chain seq x y z
N MET A 1 -44.84 -7.89 -38.56
CA MET A 1 -44.28 -6.66 -37.98
C MET A 1 -43.93 -6.95 -36.54
N SER A 2 -42.63 -6.91 -36.25
CA SER A 2 -41.99 -7.29 -34.99
C SER A 2 -42.41 -6.35 -33.86
N LYS A 3 -42.76 -6.93 -32.73
CA LYS A 3 -43.14 -6.25 -31.49
C LYS A 3 -41.88 -5.63 -30.90
N ALA A 4 -41.81 -4.30 -30.86
CA ALA A 4 -40.71 -3.59 -30.22
C ALA A 4 -40.84 -3.67 -28.70
N ASN A 5 -39.71 -3.94 -28.06
CA ASN A 5 -39.54 -4.25 -26.66
C ASN A 5 -39.86 -3.06 -25.73
N SER A 6 -40.21 -3.42 -24.50
CA SER A 6 -40.47 -2.56 -23.35
C SER A 6 -39.51 -1.39 -23.23
N ALA A 7 -40.04 -0.16 -23.27
CA ALA A 7 -39.35 0.99 -22.73
C ALA A 7 -39.25 0.80 -21.20
N HIS A 8 -38.03 0.58 -20.71
CA HIS A 8 -37.73 0.73 -19.30
C HIS A 8 -37.64 2.24 -19.03
N THR A 9 -38.73 2.83 -18.54
CA THR A 9 -38.71 4.20 -18.02
C THR A 9 -38.10 4.16 -16.63
N ASP A 10 -36.78 4.27 -16.58
CA ASP A 10 -36.06 4.50 -15.34
C ASP A 10 -36.04 6.01 -15.09
N ASP A 11 -37.04 6.51 -14.39
CA ASP A 11 -37.09 7.91 -13.96
C ASP A 11 -37.89 8.04 -12.65
N LYS A 12 -37.35 7.44 -11.58
CA LYS A 12 -37.65 7.87 -10.21
C LYS A 12 -36.50 8.74 -9.72
N LEU A 13 -36.49 9.99 -10.17
CA LEU A 13 -35.80 11.09 -9.52
C LEU A 13 -36.49 11.35 -8.17
N GLY A 14 -36.05 10.64 -7.12
CA GLY A 14 -36.61 10.81 -5.78
C GLY A 14 -35.86 10.09 -4.67
N ALA A 15 -34.67 9.56 -4.93
CA ALA A 15 -33.75 9.21 -3.86
C ALA A 15 -32.96 10.48 -3.55
N GLU A 16 -33.36 11.16 -2.48
CA GLU A 16 -32.55 12.17 -1.82
C GLU A 16 -31.18 11.52 -1.53
N ILE A 17 -30.17 11.92 -2.30
CA ILE A 17 -28.79 11.51 -2.08
C ILE A 17 -28.47 12.00 -0.67
N PRO A 18 -28.00 11.15 0.27
CA PRO A 18 -27.56 11.67 1.55
C PRO A 18 -26.51 12.74 1.27
N GLN A 19 -26.80 13.99 1.65
CA GLN A 19 -25.84 15.07 1.59
C GLN A 19 -24.74 14.73 2.60
N GLY A 20 -23.72 14.02 2.12
CA GLY A 20 -22.56 13.62 2.90
C GLY A 20 -21.75 14.83 3.35
N GLU A 21 -21.20 14.70 4.56
CA GLU A 21 -20.26 15.58 5.25
C GLU A 21 -20.78 16.96 5.73
N VAL A 22 -21.13 17.00 7.02
CA VAL A 22 -21.17 18.25 7.79
C VAL A 22 -19.76 18.42 8.37
N ASN A 23 -18.99 19.39 7.88
CA ASN A 23 -17.68 19.71 8.48
C ASN A 23 -17.89 20.13 9.94
N ASP A 24 -17.38 19.33 10.88
CA ASP A 24 -17.46 19.62 12.32
C ASP A 24 -16.08 19.48 13.00
N PRO A 25 -15.34 20.57 13.22
CA PRO A 25 -14.05 20.54 13.92
C PRO A 25 -14.20 20.43 15.45
N SER A 26 -15.37 20.10 15.99
CA SER A 26 -15.59 20.02 17.44
C SER A 26 -14.66 19.03 18.15
N TYR A 27 -14.19 18.00 17.44
CA TYR A 27 -13.26 16.99 17.96
C TYR A 27 -11.85 17.53 18.26
N LYS A 28 -11.45 18.69 17.74
CA LYS A 28 -10.10 19.25 17.95
C LYS A 28 -9.98 20.12 19.21
N SER A 29 -11.05 20.25 19.98
CA SER A 29 -11.03 20.93 21.27
C SER A 29 -11.67 20.07 22.36
N ARG A 30 -11.07 20.00 23.54
CA ARG A 30 -11.73 19.35 24.68
C ARG A 30 -12.91 20.20 25.14
N ARG A 31 -14.08 19.58 25.33
CA ARG A 31 -15.23 20.24 25.97
C ARG A 31 -14.80 20.72 27.37
N GLY A 32 -14.92 22.03 27.61
CA GLY A 32 -14.56 22.68 28.87
C GLY A 32 -13.34 23.57 28.73
N ASP A 33 -12.18 23.01 28.39
CA ASP A 33 -10.89 23.72 28.54
C ASP A 33 -10.38 24.39 27.26
N ARG A 34 -11.08 24.26 26.12
CA ARG A 34 -10.65 24.76 24.79
C ARG A 34 -9.22 24.38 24.39
N ALA A 35 -8.61 23.44 25.11
CA ALA A 35 -7.27 22.95 24.84
C ALA A 35 -7.29 22.22 23.48
N PRO A 36 -6.35 22.57 22.56
CA PRO A 36 -6.22 21.87 21.30
C PRO A 36 -5.91 20.38 21.54
N ILE A 37 -6.53 19.52 20.75
CA ILE A 37 -6.18 18.09 20.66
C ILE A 37 -5.35 17.91 19.38
N GLU A 38 -4.31 17.07 19.43
CA GLU A 38 -3.40 16.80 18.31
C GLU A 38 -4.06 15.91 17.22
N VAL A 39 -5.22 16.34 16.72
CA VAL A 39 -5.98 15.67 15.67
C VAL A 39 -6.12 16.63 14.48
N ILE A 40 -5.88 16.08 13.29
CA ILE A 40 -5.89 16.78 12.01
C ILE A 40 -7.35 16.98 11.56
N ASP A 41 -7.66 18.11 10.92
CA ASP A 41 -9.00 18.32 10.32
C ASP A 41 -9.19 17.43 9.10
N ASP A 42 -10.44 17.08 8.82
CA ASP A 42 -10.79 16.36 7.59
C ASP A 42 -10.41 17.13 6.32
N ASP A 43 -10.47 18.47 6.35
CA ASP A 43 -10.07 19.36 5.26
C ASP A 43 -8.61 19.83 5.34
N ALA A 44 -7.83 19.34 6.32
CA ALA A 44 -6.43 19.73 6.41
C ALA A 44 -5.66 19.19 5.20
N PRO A 45 -4.82 20.01 4.53
CA PRO A 45 -3.98 19.54 3.45
C PRO A 45 -2.99 18.51 4.00
N ILE A 46 -3.12 17.27 3.53
CA ILE A 46 -2.16 16.21 3.81
C ILE A 46 -1.08 16.29 2.76
N GLU A 47 0.18 16.39 3.19
CA GLU A 47 1.31 16.27 2.28
C GLU A 47 1.39 14.82 1.78
N ASP A 48 1.33 14.64 0.46
CA ASP A 48 1.64 13.35 -0.14
C ASP A 48 3.13 13.06 0.11
N PRO A 49 3.48 11.97 0.79
CA PRO A 49 4.89 11.58 0.97
C PRO A 49 5.59 11.33 -0.37
N PHE A 50 4.85 11.13 -1.46
CA PHE A 50 5.37 11.01 -2.80
C PHE A 50 5.21 12.32 -3.58
N GLN A 51 6.32 12.80 -4.12
CA GLN A 51 6.30 13.92 -5.05
C GLN A 51 5.53 13.49 -6.31
N SER A 52 4.44 14.16 -6.62
CA SER A 52 3.51 13.82 -7.70
C SER A 52 4.11 13.79 -9.12
N GLY A 53 5.38 14.19 -9.27
CA GLY A 53 6.15 14.12 -10.52
C GLY A 53 7.17 12.97 -10.60
N ASP A 54 7.46 12.27 -9.50
CA ASP A 54 8.49 11.20 -9.45
C ASP A 54 7.90 9.80 -9.68
N ALA A 55 6.56 9.67 -9.62
CA ALA A 55 5.84 8.43 -9.86
C ALA A 55 5.68 8.14 -11.38
N ASP A 56 6.81 7.94 -12.07
CA ASP A 56 6.84 7.57 -13.48
C ASP A 56 6.78 6.03 -13.64
N SER A 57 5.59 5.51 -13.90
CA SER A 57 5.36 4.08 -14.12
C SER A 57 6.12 3.53 -15.33
N ASP A 58 6.32 4.33 -16.39
CA ASP A 58 7.07 3.90 -17.58
C ASP A 58 8.55 3.70 -17.23
N LYS A 59 9.10 4.56 -16.37
CA LYS A 59 10.46 4.43 -15.86
C LYS A 59 10.63 3.21 -14.95
N GLN A 60 9.64 2.91 -14.12
CA GLN A 60 9.66 1.69 -13.29
C GLN A 60 9.61 0.44 -14.15
N LEU A 61 8.66 0.36 -15.10
CA LEU A 61 8.53 -0.80 -15.99
C LEU A 61 9.81 -1.08 -16.78
N LYS A 62 10.49 -0.05 -17.30
CA LYS A 62 11.77 -0.22 -18.01
C LYS A 62 12.88 -0.82 -17.15
N LYS A 63 12.93 -0.45 -15.86
CA LYS A 63 13.90 -1.04 -14.93
C LYS A 63 13.57 -2.49 -14.65
N ASP A 64 12.29 -2.78 -14.40
CA ASP A 64 11.81 -4.14 -14.16
C ASP A 64 12.10 -5.05 -15.36
N GLU A 65 11.86 -4.57 -16.59
CA GLU A 65 12.19 -5.29 -17.82
C GLU A 65 13.69 -5.58 -17.95
N ALA A 66 14.55 -4.61 -17.60
CA ALA A 66 15.99 -4.79 -17.64
C ALA A 66 16.46 -5.80 -16.59
N GLU A 67 15.94 -5.74 -15.37
CA GLU A 67 16.30 -6.64 -14.26
C GLU A 67 15.78 -8.06 -14.50
N ALA A 68 14.58 -8.22 -15.06
CA ALA A 68 14.02 -9.54 -15.37
C ALA A 68 14.82 -10.32 -16.42
N ILE A 69 15.48 -9.60 -17.35
CA ILE A 69 16.33 -10.19 -18.39
C ILE A 69 17.77 -10.40 -17.88
N ASP A 70 18.18 -9.71 -16.82
CA ASP A 70 19.53 -9.79 -16.28
C ASP A 70 19.80 -11.15 -15.61
N LYS A 71 20.51 -12.00 -16.36
CA LYS A 71 20.91 -13.32 -15.89
C LYS A 71 21.99 -13.28 -14.81
N SER A 72 22.68 -12.16 -14.62
CA SER A 72 23.71 -12.04 -13.58
C SER A 72 23.13 -12.04 -12.17
N ASN A 73 21.86 -11.65 -12.01
CA ASN A 73 21.11 -11.74 -10.75
C ASN A 73 20.53 -13.13 -10.47
N ILE A 74 20.71 -14.09 -11.39
CA ILE A 74 20.24 -15.47 -11.21
C ILE A 74 21.36 -16.28 -10.57
N ILE A 75 21.09 -16.83 -9.39
CA ILE A 75 21.98 -17.83 -8.77
C ILE A 75 21.97 -19.09 -9.65
N GLU A 76 23.12 -19.43 -10.22
CA GLU A 76 23.27 -20.62 -11.05
C GLU A 76 23.17 -21.91 -10.21
N GLY A 77 22.29 -22.84 -10.61
CA GLY A 77 22.20 -24.20 -10.05
C GLY A 77 20.87 -24.57 -9.37
N GLN A 78 20.79 -25.80 -8.85
CA GLN A 78 19.63 -26.24 -8.04
C GLN A 78 19.68 -25.61 -6.65
N THR A 79 18.95 -24.51 -6.42
CA THR A 79 18.83 -23.89 -5.09
C THR A 79 18.00 -24.73 -4.12
N ARG A 80 17.11 -25.59 -4.64
CA ARG A 80 16.30 -26.50 -3.82
C ARG A 80 17.01 -27.85 -3.71
N ARG A 81 17.36 -28.24 -2.47
CA ARG A 81 18.01 -29.52 -2.09
C ARG A 81 19.51 -29.65 -2.38
N ARG A 82 20.20 -28.58 -2.79
CA ARG A 82 21.67 -28.58 -2.76
C ARG A 82 22.11 -28.61 -1.30
N MET A 83 22.74 -29.71 -0.90
CA MET A 83 23.38 -29.81 0.41
C MET A 83 24.45 -28.70 0.47
N PRO A 84 24.49 -27.87 1.53
CA PRO A 84 25.52 -26.86 1.66
C PRO A 84 26.92 -27.49 1.52
N GLU A 85 27.90 -26.73 1.03
CA GLU A 85 29.28 -27.20 0.86
C GLU A 85 30.00 -27.51 2.19
N GLY A 86 29.30 -27.37 3.31
CA GLY A 86 29.64 -27.92 4.62
C GLY A 86 28.44 -28.65 5.22
N ARG A 87 28.69 -29.64 6.09
CA ARG A 87 27.62 -30.20 6.93
C ARG A 87 27.14 -29.11 7.88
N TYR A 88 25.84 -29.07 8.18
CA TYR A 88 25.36 -28.28 9.31
C TYR A 88 26.03 -28.85 10.57
N VAL A 89 26.97 -28.10 11.13
CA VAL A 89 27.65 -28.39 12.38
C VAL A 89 27.29 -27.28 13.35
N GLU A 90 26.86 -27.65 14.54
CA GLU A 90 26.57 -26.69 15.61
C GLU A 90 27.88 -25.98 15.99
N PRO A 91 27.87 -24.64 16.08
CA PRO A 91 29.05 -23.88 16.51
C PRO A 91 29.40 -24.25 17.95
N THR A 92 30.69 -24.31 18.27
CA THR A 92 31.16 -24.60 19.63
C THR A 92 30.91 -23.40 20.55
N ASP A 93 30.86 -23.64 21.87
CA ASP A 93 30.67 -22.57 22.86
C ASP A 93 31.73 -21.46 22.76
N GLU A 94 32.98 -21.81 22.41
CA GLU A 94 34.07 -20.85 22.12
C GLU A 94 33.76 -19.97 20.91
N GLN A 95 33.21 -20.55 19.84
CA GLN A 95 32.81 -19.80 18.63
C GLN A 95 31.59 -18.92 18.88
N MET A 96 30.75 -19.30 19.85
CA MET A 96 29.57 -18.56 20.28
C MET A 96 29.87 -17.51 21.37
N GLY A 97 31.12 -17.42 21.85
CA GLY A 97 31.50 -16.51 22.93
C GLY A 97 30.80 -16.81 24.26
N LEU A 98 30.46 -18.08 24.49
CA LEU A 98 29.79 -18.57 25.69
C LEU A 98 30.77 -19.08 26.76
N THR A 99 32.06 -18.87 26.56
CA THR A 99 33.09 -19.11 27.58
C THR A 99 33.16 -17.93 28.56
N GLU A 100 33.25 -18.24 29.85
CA GLU A 100 33.36 -17.26 30.95
C GLU A 100 34.52 -16.27 30.81
#